data_AF-K9VB61-F1
#
_entry.id   AF-K9VB61-F1
#
_cell.length_a   1.000
_cell.length_b   1.000
_cell.length_c   1.000
_cell.angle_alpha   90.00
_cell.angle_beta   90.00
_cell.angle_gamma   90.00
#
_symmetry.space_group_name_H-M   'P 1'
#
loop_
_entity.id
_entity.type
_entity.pdbx_description
1 polymer ?
#
loop_
_entity_poly.entity_id
_entity_poly.type
_entity_poly.pdbx_seq_one_letter_code
_entity_poly.pdbx_strand_id
1 'polypeptide(L)' 'MSKTTQTSQFQQALEAVEVLSLEDRAMLLDILQNRLRQQRRNELLKEVAEVRQEYAEGNVKFGSVADFMAELDD' A
#
# COMPACT_ATOMS: atom_id res chain seq x y z
N MET A 1 -18.59 32.90 21.17
CA MET A 1 -18.11 31.59 21.66
C MET A 1 -18.26 30.60 20.51
N SER A 2 -17.46 30.70 19.44
CA SER A 2 -16.07 30.27 19.26
C SER A 2 -15.96 28.88 18.61
N LYS A 3 -15.64 28.91 17.31
CA LYS A 3 -14.90 27.91 16.51
C LYS A 3 -15.66 26.66 16.06
N THR A 4 -16.31 26.76 14.90
CA THR A 4 -16.56 25.63 14.01
C THR A 4 -15.21 25.18 13.44
N THR A 5 -14.57 24.23 14.11
CA THR A 5 -13.30 23.65 13.67
C THR A 5 -13.56 22.83 12.42
N GLN A 6 -12.88 23.16 11.32
CA GLN A 6 -12.86 22.34 10.12
C GLN A 6 -12.07 21.06 10.43
N THR A 7 -12.74 20.04 10.97
CA THR A 7 -12.12 18.77 11.35
C THR A 7 -11.68 18.02 10.10
N SER A 8 -10.43 17.53 10.10
CA SER A 8 -9.91 16.72 9.00
C SER A 8 -10.74 15.44 8.83
N GLN A 9 -10.76 14.88 7.62
CA GLN A 9 -11.45 13.60 7.36
C GLN A 9 -10.95 12.48 8.29
N PHE A 10 -9.66 12.51 8.62
CA PHE A 10 -9.07 11.57 9.58
C PHE A 10 -9.67 11.72 10.98
N GLN A 11 -9.81 12.97 11.46
CA GLN A 11 -10.39 13.24 12.78
C GLN A 11 -11.86 12.81 12.85
N GLN A 12 -12.64 13.06 11.79
CA GLN A 12 -14.03 12.61 11.70
C GLN A 12 -14.14 11.07 11.70
N ALA A 13 -13.21 10.37 11.04
CA ALA A 13 -13.17 8.92 11.07
C ALA A 13 -12.85 8.38 12.47
N LEU A 14 -11.94 9.04 13.20
CA LEU A 14 -11.61 8.65 14.58
C LEU A 14 -12.83 8.80 15.49
N GLU A 15 -13.51 9.95 15.44
CA GLU A 15 -14.74 10.22 16.19
C GLU A 15 -15.85 9.20 15.87
N ALA A 16 -15.99 8.80 14.60
CA ALA A 16 -16.95 7.78 14.18
C ALA A 16 -16.62 6.38 14.75
N VAL A 17 -15.34 6.05 14.94
CA VAL A 17 -14.92 4.79 15.59
C VAL A 17 -15.14 4.85 17.10
N GLU A 18 -14.99 6.03 17.71
CA GLU A 18 -15.16 6.23 19.15
C GLU A 18 -16.59 6.07 19.66
N VAL A 19 -17.60 6.10 18.78
CA VAL A 19 -19.00 5.83 19.16
C VAL A 19 -19.39 4.34 19.06
N LEU A 20 -18.54 3.52 18.45
CA LEU A 20 -18.79 2.08 18.30
C LEU A 20 -18.62 1.33 19.62
N SER A 21 -19.27 0.17 19.74
CA SER A 21 -19.04 -0.75 20.86
C SER A 21 -17.60 -1.31 20.81
N LEU A 22 -17.09 -1.85 21.93
CA LEU A 22 -15.76 -2.46 21.94
C LEU A 22 -15.64 -3.62 20.96
N GLU A 23 -16.71 -4.41 20.81
CA GLU A 23 -16.77 -5.52 19.86
C GLU A 23 -16.72 -5.03 18.41
N ASP A 24 -17.50 -4.01 18.08
CA ASP A 24 -17.51 -3.42 16.73
C ASP A 24 -16.16 -2.78 16.38
N ARG A 25 -15.50 -2.13 17.35
CA ARG A 25 -14.15 -1.59 17.16
C ARG A 25 -13.12 -2.68 16.88
N ALA A 26 -13.20 -3.80 17.62
CA ALA A 26 -12.31 -4.93 17.40
C ALA A 26 -12.53 -5.55 16.02
N MET A 27 -13.79 -5.75 15.63
CA MET A 27 -14.15 -6.25 14.29
C MET A 27 -13.69 -5.30 13.18
N LEU A 28 -13.86 -3.99 13.36
CA LEU A 28 -13.40 -2.98 12.41
C LEU A 28 -11.87 -3.03 12.23
N LEU A 29 -11.14 -3.17 13.34
CA LEU A 29 -9.68 -3.29 13.31
C LEU A 29 -9.23 -4.50 12.48
N ASP A 30 -9.85 -5.67 12.69
CA ASP A 30 -9.54 -6.88 11.94
C ASP A 30 -9.83 -6.72 10.44
N ILE A 31 -10.96 -6.10 10.10
CA ILE A 31 -11.33 -5.82 8.70
C ILE A 31 -10.29 -4.89 8.05
N LEU A 32 -9.90 -3.81 8.73
CA LEU A 32 -8.94 -2.84 8.21
C LEU A 32 -7.56 -3.45 8.02
N GLN A 33 -7.08 -4.25 8.99
CA GLN A 33 -5.81 -4.96 8.87
C GLN A 33 -5.81 -5.92 7.67
N ASN A 34 -6.90 -6.67 7.48
CA ASN A 34 -7.04 -7.58 6.34
C ASN A 34 -7.04 -6.83 5.00
N ARG A 35 -7.75 -5.70 4.92
CA ARG A 35 -7.78 -4.86 3.71
C ARG A 35 -6.40 -4.30 3.38
N LEU A 36 -5.65 -3.78 4.37
CA LEU A 36 -4.30 -3.29 4.17
C LEU A 36 -3.35 -4.39 3.69
N ARG A 37 -3.43 -5.59 4.28
CA ARG A 37 -2.66 -6.75 3.82
C ARG A 37 -3.04 -7.18 2.40
N GLN A 38 -4.29 -7.03 2.00
CA GLN A 38 -4.74 -7.34 0.65
C GLN A 38 -4.24 -6.30 -0.36
N GLN A 39 -4.28 -5.01 -0.03
CA GLN A 39 -3.75 -3.94 -0.88
C GLN A 39 -2.27 -4.13 -1.16
N ARG A 40 -1.45 -4.37 -0.12
CA ARG A 40 -0.02 -4.65 -0.30
C ARG A 40 0.24 -5.89 -1.16
N ARG A 41 -0.58 -6.93 -1.02
CA ARG A 41 -0.49 -8.14 -1.87
C ARG A 41 -0.82 -7.82 -3.33
N ASN A 42 -1.81 -6.97 -3.58
CA ASN A 42 -2.18 -6.55 -4.93
C ASN A 42 -1.08 -5.71 -5.58
N GLU A 43 -0.44 -4.82 -4.82
CA GLU A 43 0.73 -4.04 -5.28
C GLU A 43 1.88 -4.97 -5.70
N LEU A 44 2.25 -5.93 -4.84
CA LEU A 44 3.27 -6.94 -5.18
C LEU A 44 2.89 -7.77 -6.41
N LEU A 45 1.61 -8.14 -6.58
CA LEU A 45 1.16 -8.87 -7.76
C LEU A 45 1.28 -8.03 -9.04
N LYS A 46 1.09 -6.71 -8.95
CA LYS A 46 1.28 -5.78 -10.06
C LYS A 46 2.75 -5.72 -10.48
N GLU A 47 3.65 -5.53 -9.51
CA GLU A 47 5.10 -5.54 -9.76
C GLU A 47 5.57 -6.87 -10.37
N VAL A 48 5.10 -8.00 -9.84
CA VAL A 48 5.41 -9.33 -10.38
C VAL A 48 4.86 -9.50 -11.80
N ALA A 49 3.68 -8.97 -12.10
CA ALA A 49 3.11 -9.03 -13.44
C ALA A 49 3.94 -8.21 -14.43
N GLU A 50 4.37 -7.01 -14.03
CA GLU A 50 5.25 -6.15 -14.84
C GLU A 50 6.58 -6.85 -15.15
N VAL A 51 7.27 -7.39 -14.14
CA VAL A 51 8.54 -8.13 -14.33
C VAL A 51 8.35 -9.38 -15.21
N ARG A 52 7.24 -10.11 -15.05
CA ARG A 52 6.94 -11.28 -15.91
C ARG A 52 6.69 -10.88 -17.36
N GLN A 53 6.04 -9.74 -17.58
CA GLN A 53 5.81 -9.20 -18.92
C GLN A 53 7.14 -8.79 -19.56
N GLU A 54 7.99 -8.04 -18.86
CA GLU A 54 9.31 -7.66 -19.34
C GLU A 54 10.17 -8.88 -19.69
N TYR A 55 10.14 -9.92 -18.85
CA TYR A 55 10.81 -11.19 -19.12
C TYR A 55 10.27 -11.88 -20.39
N ALA A 56 8.94 -11.93 -20.56
CA ALA A 56 8.32 -12.54 -21.73
C ALA A 56 8.61 -11.77 -23.03
N GLU A 57 8.70 -10.44 -22.96
CA GLU A 57 9.03 -9.57 -24.08
C GLU A 57 10.53 -9.55 -24.40
N GLY A 58 11.37 -10.18 -23.57
CA GLY A 58 12.82 -10.19 -23.72
C GLY A 58 13.50 -8.88 -23.30
N ASN A 59 12.77 -8.01 -22.61
CA ASN A 59 13.24 -6.73 -22.09
C ASN A 59 13.99 -6.89 -20.76
N VAL A 60 14.69 -8.01 -20.58
CA VAL A 60 15.46 -8.32 -19.36
C VAL A 60 16.88 -8.70 -19.75
N LYS A 61 17.85 -8.05 -19.14
CA LYS A 61 19.27 -8.35 -19.32
C LYS A 61 19.78 -9.22 -18.17
N PHE A 62 20.59 -10.20 -18.51
CA PHE A 62 21.31 -11.03 -17.54
C PHE A 62 22.78 -10.65 -17.58
N GLY A 63 23.38 -10.39 -16.42
CA GLY A 63 24.76 -9.97 -16.31
C GLY A 63 25.28 -10.12 -14.89
N SER A 64 26.59 -9.92 -14.73
CA SER A 64 27.23 -9.80 -13.43
C SER A 64 26.87 -8.47 -12.75
N VAL A 65 27.18 -8.36 -11.46
CA VAL A 65 27.05 -7.07 -10.74
C VAL A 65 27.89 -5.98 -11.42
N ALA A 66 29.04 -6.32 -12.00
CA ALA A 66 29.86 -5.37 -12.73
C ALA A 66 29.16 -4.84 -13.99
N ASP A 67 28.46 -5.71 -14.73
CA ASP A 67 27.69 -5.32 -15.92
C ASP A 67 26.51 -4.41 -15.54
N PHE A 68 25.85 -4.68 -14.40
CA PHE A 68 24.79 -3.82 -13.89
C PHE A 68 25.29 -2.43 -13.49
N MET A 69 26.42 -2.34 -12.77
CA MET A 69 26.99 -1.05 -12.35
C MET A 69 27.44 -0.22 -13.55
N ALA A 70 27.98 -0.85 -14.59
CA ALA A 70 28.38 -0.15 -15.81
C ALA A 70 27.19 0.49 -16.55
N GLU A 71 25.97 -0.07 -16.47
CA GLU A 71 24.77 0.50 -17.09
C GLU A 71 24.13 1.65 -16.29
N LEU A 72 24.48 1.81 -15.01
CA LEU A 72 23.97 2.90 -14.16
C LEU A 72 24.83 4.17 -14.20
N ASP A 73 26.07 4.06 -14.67
CA ASP A 73 27.04 5.15 -14.75
C ASP A 73 26.97 5.95 -16.07
N ASP A 74 26.08 5.58 -16.99
CA ASP A 74 25.73 6.27 -18.26
C ASP A 74 24.46 7.15 -18.11
#